data_AF-A0A1Q3FA18-F1
#
_entry.id   AF-A0A1Q3FA18-F1
#
_cell.length_a   1.000
_cell.length_b   1.000
_cell.length_c   1.000
_cell.angle_alpha   90.00
_cell.angle_beta   90.00
_cell.angle_gamma   90.00
#
_symmetry.space_group_name_H-M   'P 1'
#
loop_
_entity.id
_entity.type
_entity.pdbx_description
1 polymer ?
#
loop_
_entity_poly.entity_id
_entity_poly.type
_entity_poly.pdbx_seq_one_letter_code
_entity_poly.pdbx_strand_id
1 'polypeptide(L)'
;LVSAQRRPRPGRNNPARNNTEAQNLKKQIRYNIIVAIAKKNNVSAPALDDPNPSQTLAQAIRLKKLQEIADRTAAAAANATTSSTSPESDAESDGASTDSNSNNSSSVDSSSNFTFANTSFTIAEG
;
A
#
# COMPACT_ATOMS: atom_id res chain seq x y z
N LEU A 1 35.18 -42.90 -17.10
CA LEU A 1 34.23 -41.77 -17.06
C LEU A 1 32.83 -42.34 -17.14
N VAL A 2 32.09 -42.37 -16.03
CA VAL A 2 30.70 -42.85 -15.99
C VAL A 2 29.81 -41.69 -16.47
N SER A 3 29.14 -41.86 -17.59
CA SER A 3 28.20 -40.88 -18.13
C SER A 3 27.01 -40.74 -17.19
N ALA A 4 26.84 -39.56 -16.58
CA ALA A 4 25.68 -39.24 -15.77
C ALA A 4 24.41 -39.27 -16.65
N GLN A 5 23.61 -40.33 -16.48
CA GLN A 5 22.35 -40.54 -17.18
C GLN A 5 21.36 -39.46 -16.72
N ARG A 6 21.08 -38.47 -17.58
CA ARG A 6 20.14 -37.39 -17.27
C ARG A 6 18.74 -37.98 -17.13
N ARG A 7 18.10 -37.77 -15.98
CA ARG A 7 16.70 -38.12 -15.78
C ARG A 7 15.84 -37.42 -16.85
N PRO A 8 14.81 -38.08 -17.39
CA PRO A 8 13.84 -37.43 -18.27
C PRO A 8 13.27 -36.20 -17.56
N ARG A 9 13.48 -35.01 -18.13
CA ARG A 9 12.77 -33.82 -17.68
C ARG A 9 11.29 -34.05 -17.98
N PRO A 10 10.37 -33.92 -17.01
CA PRO A 10 8.94 -34.02 -17.28
C PRO A 10 8.60 -33.04 -18.40
N GLY A 11 8.24 -33.58 -19.56
CA GLY A 11 7.97 -32.81 -20.76
C GLY A 11 6.80 -31.87 -20.54
N ARG A 12 6.73 -30.82 -21.37
CA ARG A 12 5.62 -29.86 -21.44
C ARG A 12 4.23 -30.52 -21.61
N ASN A 13 4.20 -31.80 -21.97
CA ASN A 13 3.01 -32.63 -22.18
C ASN A 13 2.61 -33.46 -20.93
N ASN A 14 3.06 -33.08 -19.74
CA ASN A 14 2.65 -33.76 -18.51
C ASN A 14 1.11 -33.65 -18.36
N PRO A 15 0.35 -34.76 -18.29
CA PRO A 15 -1.12 -34.72 -18.23
C PRO A 15 -1.65 -33.93 -17.03
N ALA A 16 -0.86 -33.80 -15.96
CA ALA A 16 -1.15 -32.96 -14.80
C ALA A 16 -1.24 -31.45 -15.12
N ARG A 17 -0.57 -30.95 -16.17
CA ARG A 17 -0.67 -29.54 -16.60
C ARG A 17 -1.96 -29.25 -17.39
N ASN A 18 -2.58 -30.28 -17.95
CA ASN A 18 -3.65 -30.18 -18.94
C ASN A 18 -5.01 -30.58 -18.36
N ASN A 19 -5.07 -30.91 -17.07
CA ASN A 19 -6.32 -31.24 -16.40
C ASN A 19 -7.21 -29.99 -16.28
N THR A 20 -8.23 -29.91 -17.12
CA THR A 20 -9.21 -28.82 -17.17
C THR A 20 -9.88 -28.57 -15.82
N GLU A 21 -10.22 -29.64 -15.09
CA GLU A 21 -10.86 -29.55 -13.77
C GLU A 21 -9.94 -28.87 -12.75
N ALA A 22 -8.67 -29.30 -12.71
CA ALA A 22 -7.67 -28.70 -11.83
C ALA A 22 -7.42 -27.21 -12.16
N GLN A 23 -7.44 -26.83 -13.45
CA GLN A 23 -7.31 -25.42 -13.85
C GLN A 23 -8.54 -24.59 -13.43
N ASN A 24 -9.74 -25.15 -13.56
CA ASN A 24 -10.97 -24.48 -13.12
C ASN A 24 -10.99 -24.30 -11.59
N LEU A 25 -10.63 -25.33 -10.84
CA LEU A 25 -10.50 -25.25 -9.38
C LEU A 25 -9.47 -24.18 -8.98
N LYS A 26 -8.32 -24.16 -9.65
CA LYS A 26 -7.29 -23.14 -9.40
C LYS A 26 -7.80 -21.72 -9.67
N LYS A 27 -8.58 -21.50 -10.73
CA LYS A 27 -9.22 -20.20 -11.03
C LYS A 27 -10.21 -19.82 -9.94
N GLN A 28 -11.06 -20.74 -9.50
CA GLN A 28 -12.05 -20.51 -8.46
C GLN A 28 -11.39 -20.19 -7.10
N ILE A 29 -10.37 -20.95 -6.70
CA ILE A 29 -9.61 -20.68 -5.47
C ILE A 29 -8.98 -19.28 -5.53
N ARG A 30 -8.35 -18.92 -6.66
CA ARG A 30 -7.77 -17.58 -6.84
C ARG A 30 -8.83 -16.50 -6.68
N TYR A 31 -9.99 -16.67 -7.32
CA TYR A 31 -11.08 -15.72 -7.24
C TYR A 31 -11.60 -15.56 -5.81
N ASN A 32 -11.84 -16.65 -5.09
CA ASN A 32 -12.32 -16.61 -3.70
C ASN A 32 -11.35 -15.84 -2.78
N ILE A 33 -10.04 -16.08 -2.92
CA ILE A 33 -9.01 -15.34 -2.18
C ILE A 33 -9.05 -13.85 -2.53
N ILE A 34 -9.15 -13.52 -3.81
CA ILE A 34 -9.20 -12.13 -4.29
C ILE A 34 -10.42 -11.39 -3.76
N VAL A 35 -11.61 -12.01 -3.80
CA VAL A 35 -12.84 -11.45 -3.25
C VAL A 35 -12.72 -11.18 -1.74
N ALA A 36 -12.13 -12.12 -1.00
CA ALA A 36 -11.91 -11.95 0.44
C ALA A 36 -11.00 -10.75 0.75
N ILE A 37 -9.90 -10.60 -0.01
CA ILE A 37 -8.98 -9.47 0.15
C ILE A 37 -9.65 -8.15 -0.27
N ALA A 38 -10.42 -8.14 -1.36
CA ALA A 38 -11.15 -6.97 -1.85
C ALA A 38 -12.13 -6.47 -0.77
N LYS A 39 -12.93 -7.38 -0.20
CA LYS A 39 -13.85 -7.09 0.90
C LYS A 39 -13.12 -6.53 2.12
N LYS A 40 -11.99 -7.13 2.53
CA LYS A 40 -11.19 -6.65 3.67
C LYS A 40 -10.69 -5.22 3.49
N ASN A 41 -10.37 -4.82 2.26
CA ASN A 41 -9.90 -3.48 1.95
C ASN A 41 -11.04 -2.53 1.54
N ASN A 42 -12.30 -2.98 1.57
CA ASN A 42 -13.48 -2.34 0.99
C ASN A 42 -13.20 -1.73 -0.40
N VAL A 43 -12.63 -2.54 -1.28
CA VAL A 43 -12.50 -2.26 -2.72
C VAL A 43 -13.31 -3.28 -3.52
N SER A 44 -13.65 -2.94 -4.76
CA SER A 44 -14.31 -3.89 -5.66
C SER A 44 -13.37 -5.02 -6.06
N ALA A 45 -13.89 -6.24 -6.10
CA ALA A 45 -13.15 -7.37 -6.61
C ALA A 45 -13.01 -7.28 -8.15
N PRO A 46 -11.86 -7.65 -8.72
CA PRO A 46 -11.71 -7.89 -10.16
C PRO A 46 -12.72 -8.93 -10.68
N ALA A 47 -13.03 -8.84 -11.97
CA ALA A 47 -13.86 -9.83 -12.65
C ALA A 47 -13.22 -11.24 -12.61
N LEU A 48 -14.05 -12.28 -12.67
CA LEU A 48 -13.59 -13.68 -12.58
C LEU A 48 -12.66 -14.06 -13.75
N ASP A 49 -12.87 -13.45 -14.91
CA ASP A 49 -12.17 -13.67 -16.17
C ASP A 49 -11.04 -12.66 -16.43
N ASP A 50 -10.74 -11.77 -15.47
CA ASP A 50 -9.61 -10.86 -15.57
C ASP A 50 -8.30 -11.67 -15.79
N PRO A 51 -7.47 -11.30 -16.79
CA PRO A 51 -6.22 -12.00 -17.09
C PRO A 51 -5.19 -11.90 -15.95
N ASN A 52 -5.19 -10.82 -15.17
CA ASN A 52 -4.25 -10.52 -14.10
C ASN A 52 -4.96 -10.01 -12.83
N PRO A 53 -5.86 -10.81 -12.23
CA PRO A 53 -6.78 -10.32 -11.20
C PRO A 53 -6.03 -9.90 -9.92
N SER A 54 -4.88 -10.51 -9.61
CA SER A 54 -4.02 -10.11 -8.49
C SER A 54 -3.44 -8.70 -8.67
N GLN A 55 -3.05 -8.34 -9.90
CA GLN A 55 -2.51 -7.00 -10.18
C GLN A 55 -3.61 -5.95 -10.14
N THR A 56 -4.76 -6.23 -10.75
CA THR A 56 -5.95 -5.37 -10.72
C THR A 56 -6.37 -5.07 -9.28
N LEU A 57 -6.46 -6.09 -8.43
CA LEU A 57 -6.76 -5.91 -7.01
C LEU A 57 -5.72 -5.02 -6.30
N ALA A 58 -4.43 -5.27 -6.53
CA ALA A 58 -3.36 -4.49 -5.91
C ALA A 58 -3.43 -3.00 -6.30
N GLN A 59 -3.74 -2.72 -7.57
CA GLN A 59 -3.92 -1.36 -8.06
C GLN A 59 -5.13 -0.68 -7.40
N ALA A 60 -6.27 -1.37 -7.28
CA ALA A 60 -7.46 -0.85 -6.63
C ALA A 60 -7.19 -0.50 -5.15
N ILE A 61 -6.50 -1.38 -4.41
CA ILE A 61 -6.12 -1.12 -3.01
C ILE A 61 -5.18 0.09 -2.91
N ARG A 62 -4.18 0.18 -3.79
CA ARG A 62 -3.26 1.32 -3.80
C ARG A 62 -4.01 2.63 -4.06
N LEU A 63 -4.88 2.67 -5.07
CA LEU A 63 -5.64 3.86 -5.41
C LEU A 63 -6.52 4.32 -4.24
N LYS A 64 -7.22 3.38 -3.59
CA LYS A 64 -8.04 3.70 -2.42
C LYS A 64 -7.22 4.31 -1.27
N LYS A 65 -6.05 3.75 -0.97
CA LYS A 65 -5.17 4.30 0.09
C LYS A 65 -4.69 5.71 -0.26
N LEU A 66 -4.38 5.96 -1.53
CA LEU A 66 -4.01 7.30 -1.99
C LEU A 66 -5.18 8.28 -1.86
N GLN A 67 -6.40 7.84 -2.17
CA GLN A 67 -7.60 8.64 -1.97
C GLN A 67 -7.80 8.98 -0.48
N GLU A 68 -7.69 7.99 0.41
CA GLU A 68 -7.80 8.22 1.86
C GLU A 68 -6.76 9.21 2.39
N ILE A 69 -5.54 9.17 1.85
CA ILE A 69 -4.50 10.15 2.18
C ILE A 69 -4.88 11.53 1.67
N ALA A 70 -5.30 11.64 0.41
CA ALA A 70 -5.71 12.91 -0.19
C ALA A 70 -6.87 13.56 0.58
N ASP A 71 -7.89 12.77 0.95
CA ASP A 71 -9.05 13.24 1.71
C ASP A 71 -8.63 13.73 3.11
N ARG A 72 -7.73 13.02 3.79
CA ARG A 72 -7.19 13.45 5.09
C ARG A 72 -6.36 14.73 4.98
N THR A 73 -5.53 14.84 3.94
CA THR A 73 -4.73 16.05 3.70
C THR A 73 -5.61 17.25 3.39
N ALA A 74 -6.65 17.08 2.58
CA ALA A 74 -7.62 18.14 2.30
C ALA A 74 -8.36 18.59 3.57
N ALA A 75 -8.79 17.65 4.42
CA ALA A 75 -9.42 17.97 5.69
C ALA A 75 -8.47 18.70 6.66
N ALA A 76 -7.20 18.29 6.71
CA ALA A 76 -6.18 18.98 7.52
C ALA A 76 -5.92 20.41 7.04
N ALA A 77 -5.85 20.62 5.72
CA ALA A 77 -5.70 21.95 5.14
C ALA A 77 -6.91 22.85 5.46
N ALA A 78 -8.15 22.33 5.36
CA ALA A 78 -9.35 23.07 5.70
C ALA A 78 -9.38 23.50 7.18
N ASN A 79 -8.98 22.61 8.10
CA ASN A 79 -8.89 22.93 9.53
C ASN A 79 -7.79 23.94 9.85
N ALA A 80 -6.69 23.96 9.08
CA ALA A 80 -5.65 24.97 9.24
C ALA A 80 -6.14 26.38 8.85
N THR A 81 -6.99 26.49 7.82
CA THR A 81 -7.56 27.79 7.39
C THR A 81 -8.55 28.37 8.41
N THR A 82 -9.26 27.54 9.19
CA THR A 82 -10.17 28.02 10.24
C THR A 82 -9.46 28.43 11.54
N SER A 83 -8.20 28.04 11.74
CA SER A 83 -7.42 28.42 12.94
C SER A 83 -6.67 29.75 12.76
N SER A 84 -6.69 30.38 11.58
CA SER A 84 -5.93 31.59 11.27
C SER A 84 -6.76 32.87 11.19
N THR A 85 -8.00 32.89 11.69
CA THR A 85 -8.84 34.10 11.73
C THR A 85 -9.06 34.57 13.17
N SER A 86 -8.02 35.14 13.79
CA SER A 86 -8.22 36.22 14.77
C SER A 86 -7.86 37.52 14.07
N PRO A 87 -8.81 38.46 13.86
CA PRO A 87 -8.47 39.80 13.41
C PRO A 87 -8.00 40.58 14.64
N GLU A 88 -6.71 40.85 14.76
CA GLU A 88 -6.22 41.84 15.70
C GLU A 88 -5.71 43.05 14.91
N SER A 89 -6.32 44.17 15.26
CA SER A 89 -6.45 45.45 14.56
C SER A 89 -5.15 46.22 14.35
N ASP A 90 -5.16 47.02 13.28
CA ASP A 90 -4.23 48.11 12.98
C ASP A 90 -3.75 48.88 14.21
N ALA A 91 -2.43 49.00 14.35
CA ALA A 91 -1.77 50.15 14.96
C ALA A 91 -0.36 50.28 14.37
N GLU A 92 -0.20 51.25 13.48
CA GLU A 92 1.08 51.80 13.03
C GLU A 92 1.94 52.22 14.24
N SER A 93 3.22 51.83 14.26
CA SER A 93 4.25 52.55 15.02
C SER A 93 5.64 52.24 14.47
N ASP A 94 6.28 53.29 13.98
CA ASP A 94 7.63 53.37 13.45
C ASP A 94 8.73 52.71 14.32
N GLY A 95 9.74 52.20 13.61
CA GLY A 95 11.13 52.34 14.02
C GLY A 95 11.77 51.13 14.72
N ALA A 96 12.66 50.44 13.99
CA ALA A 96 14.07 50.25 14.35
C ALA A 96 14.63 49.01 13.63
N SER A 97 15.62 49.24 12.77
CA SER A 97 16.47 48.22 12.18
C SER A 97 17.31 47.54 13.26
N THR A 98 17.26 46.21 13.34
CA THR A 98 18.33 45.41 13.95
C THR A 98 18.57 44.15 13.12
N ASP A 99 19.78 44.08 12.57
CA ASP A 99 20.31 42.92 11.88
C ASP A 99 20.30 41.69 12.79
N SER A 100 19.88 40.55 12.26
CA SER A 100 20.17 39.25 12.86
C SER A 100 20.41 38.23 11.76
N ASN A 101 21.70 38.11 11.44
CA ASN A 101 22.28 37.01 10.69
C ASN A 101 22.04 35.70 11.46
N SER A 102 21.13 34.87 10.98
CA SER A 102 20.91 33.52 11.49
C SER A 102 21.18 32.53 10.37
N ASN A 103 22.33 31.87 10.47
CA ASN A 103 22.71 30.74 9.62
C ASN A 103 21.66 29.64 9.74
N ASN A 104 20.89 29.42 8.68
CA ASN A 104 19.98 28.28 8.55
C ASN A 104 20.80 26.99 8.37
N SER A 105 21.18 26.35 9.47
CA SER A 105 21.69 24.98 9.48
C SER A 105 20.58 24.06 9.98
N SER A 106 19.61 23.75 9.11
CA SER A 106 18.62 22.71 9.39
C SER A 106 19.25 21.34 9.12
N SER A 107 19.91 20.80 10.14
CA SER A 107 20.27 19.39 10.25
C SER A 107 19.01 18.53 10.11
N VAL A 108 18.87 17.83 8.99
CA VAL A 108 17.82 16.85 8.79
C VAL A 108 18.21 15.58 9.57
N ASP A 109 17.72 15.44 10.80
CA ASP A 109 17.87 14.20 11.57
C ASP A 109 17.08 13.08 10.87
N SER A 110 17.79 12.24 10.12
CA SER A 110 17.22 11.12 9.36
C SER A 110 17.14 9.85 10.22
N SER A 111 16.55 9.94 11.41
CA SER A 111 16.32 8.78 12.28
C SER A 111 14.83 8.44 12.42
N SER A 112 14.13 8.27 11.30
CA SER A 112 12.84 7.57 11.29
C SER A 112 13.07 6.07 11.50
N ASN A 113 13.25 5.66 12.75
CA ASN A 113 13.33 4.26 13.15
C ASN A 113 11.94 3.61 13.04
N PHE A 114 11.57 3.14 11.84
CA PHE A 114 10.35 2.35 11.63
C PHE A 114 10.50 0.97 12.26
N THR A 115 10.06 0.83 13.51
CA THR A 115 9.94 -0.47 14.17
C THR A 115 8.63 -1.13 13.74
N PHE A 116 8.70 -2.13 12.86
CA PHE A 116 7.58 -3.04 12.64
C PHE A 116 7.45 -3.93 13.88
N ALA A 117 6.44 -3.68 14.72
CA ALA A 117 6.07 -4.61 15.77
C ALA A 117 5.63 -5.93 15.13
N ASN A 118 6.46 -6.96 15.27
CA ASN A 118 6.13 -8.34 14.92
C ASN A 118 5.08 -8.86 15.90
N THR A 119 3.80 -8.73 15.57
CA THR A 119 2.73 -9.36 16.34
C THR A 119 2.69 -10.84 15.98
N SER A 120 3.32 -11.67 16.82
CA SER A 120 3.22 -13.13 16.78
C SER A 120 1.76 -13.55 16.90
N PHE A 121 1.30 -14.38 15.97
CA PHE A 121 -0.02 -15.01 16.01
C PHE A 121 0.10 -16.35 16.76
N THR A 122 -0.57 -16.47 17.90
CA THR A 122 -0.73 -17.75 18.61
C THR A 122 -2.12 -18.32 18.29
N ILE A 123 -2.16 -19.53 17.73
CA ILE A 123 -3.39 -20.31 17.61
C ILE A 123 -3.55 -21.05 18.94
N ALA A 124 -4.59 -20.72 19.70
CA ALA A 124 -5.06 -21.59 20.78
C ALA A 124 -5.86 -22.73 20.13
N GLU A 125 -5.36 -23.96 20.21
CA GLU A 125 -6.16 -25.15 19.96
C GLU A 125 -7.14 -25.34 21.13
N GLY A 126 -8.41 -25.51 20.80
CA GLY A 126 -9.46 -25.96 21.71
C GLY A 126 -10.00 -27.30 21.23
#